data_AF-A0A9E3AGB7-F1
#
_entry.id   AF-A0A9E3AGB7-F1
#
_cell.length_a   1.000
_cell.length_b   1.000
_cell.length_c   1.000
_cell.angle_alpha   90.00
_cell.angle_beta   90.00
_cell.angle_gamma   90.00
#
_symmetry.space_group_name_H-M   'P 1'
#
loop_
_entity.id
_entity.type
_entity.pdbx_description
1 polymer ?
#
loop_
_entity_poly.entity_id
_entity_poly.type
_entity_poly.pdbx_seq_one_letter_code
_entity_poly.pdbx_strand_id
1 'polypeptide(L)'
;MRFIYIAKEYQVTPDSGAGLYTHGLVSSLLQTGAEGTVISYGAAEQGAGYPPGLEVLHAPSPRRPRVFSLLSTLQSDAWRMRSRTLLDLLDRALSREPDIVVIDYFAMGWVLDHLEAKLAAMKTRPKLVHVTHNYEKEVRRTVARSSPRFWMRWVMTLDALKAGWLEDRLVAAADVVTAITDEDRDRYLAASPGKTVITLK
;
A
#
# COMPACT_ATOMS: atom_id res chain seq x y z
N MET A 1 7.45 -19.17 6.82
CA MET A 1 7.68 -17.79 6.35
C MET A 1 6.66 -16.89 7.02
N ARG A 2 7.08 -15.74 7.56
CA ARG A 2 6.20 -14.74 8.16
C ARG A 2 6.07 -13.51 7.28
N PHE A 3 4.84 -13.08 7.02
CA PHE A 3 4.58 -11.86 6.25
C PHE A 3 3.78 -10.82 7.05
N ILE A 4 4.04 -9.55 6.79
CA ILE A 4 3.14 -8.45 7.16
C ILE A 4 2.52 -7.93 5.88
N TYR A 5 1.21 -7.72 5.88
CA TYR A 5 0.47 -7.20 4.74
C TYR A 5 -0.25 -5.91 5.13
N ILE A 6 0.22 -4.78 4.62
CA ILE A 6 -0.33 -3.45 4.91
C ILE A 6 -1.27 -3.07 3.78
N ALA A 7 -2.57 -2.97 4.07
CA ALA A 7 -3.60 -2.69 3.08
C ALA A 7 -4.48 -1.51 3.49
N LYS A 8 -5.16 -0.89 2.52
CA LYS A 8 -6.20 0.10 2.80
C LYS A 8 -7.37 -0.54 3.55
N GLU A 9 -7.83 -1.69 3.06
CA GLU A 9 -8.96 -2.44 3.61
C GLU A 9 -8.66 -3.93 3.46
N TYR A 10 -9.19 -4.73 4.38
CA TYR A 10 -9.16 -6.18 4.28
C TYR A 10 -10.49 -6.73 4.75
N GLN A 11 -11.07 -7.59 3.92
CA GLN A 11 -12.33 -8.25 4.15
C GLN A 11 -12.16 -9.75 3.96
N VAL A 12 -12.78 -10.53 4.84
CA VAL A 12 -12.83 -12.00 4.67
C VAL A 12 -13.85 -12.33 3.59
N THR A 13 -14.93 -11.56 3.53
CA THR A 13 -15.96 -11.65 2.48
C THR A 13 -15.97 -10.35 1.67
N PRO A 14 -15.04 -10.21 0.71
CA PRO A 14 -14.87 -8.96 -0.01
C PRO A 14 -16.06 -8.64 -0.93
N ASP A 15 -16.48 -7.37 -0.93
CA ASP A 15 -17.54 -6.83 -1.80
C ASP A 15 -17.01 -5.83 -2.84
N SER A 16 -15.72 -5.49 -2.77
CA SER A 16 -15.02 -4.59 -3.67
C SER A 16 -13.97 -5.32 -4.52
N GLY A 17 -13.65 -4.79 -5.71
CA GLY A 17 -12.60 -5.36 -6.56
C GLY A 17 -11.22 -5.35 -5.89
N ALA A 18 -10.90 -4.28 -5.15
CA ALA A 18 -9.67 -4.20 -4.37
C ALA A 18 -9.66 -5.23 -3.22
N GLY A 19 -10.80 -5.40 -2.53
CA GLY A 19 -10.96 -6.40 -1.48
C GLY A 19 -10.78 -7.83 -2.00
N LEU A 20 -11.36 -8.16 -3.16
CA LEU A 20 -11.21 -9.47 -3.81
C LEU A 20 -9.75 -9.78 -4.10
N TYR A 21 -9.02 -8.80 -4.60
CA TYR A 21 -7.61 -8.93 -4.92
C TYR A 21 -6.74 -9.12 -3.67
N THR A 22 -6.88 -8.26 -2.66
CA THR A 22 -6.14 -8.39 -1.40
C THR A 22 -6.46 -9.73 -0.72
N HIS A 23 -7.73 -10.13 -0.67
CA HIS A 23 -8.15 -11.42 -0.12
C HIS A 23 -7.52 -12.60 -0.87
N GLY A 24 -7.51 -12.57 -2.21
CA GLY A 24 -6.91 -13.61 -3.04
C GLY A 24 -5.40 -13.75 -2.82
N LEU A 25 -4.67 -12.62 -2.72
CA LEU A 25 -3.24 -12.63 -2.46
C LEU A 25 -2.89 -13.15 -1.07
N VAL A 26 -3.57 -12.66 -0.03
CA VAL A 26 -3.38 -13.15 1.34
C VAL A 26 -3.70 -14.65 1.43
N SER A 27 -4.80 -15.09 0.83
CA SER A 27 -5.18 -16.51 0.81
C SER A 27 -4.14 -17.36 0.10
N SER A 28 -3.59 -16.90 -1.03
CA SER A 28 -2.55 -17.60 -1.77
C SER A 28 -1.26 -17.74 -0.96
N LEU A 29 -0.87 -16.70 -0.20
CA LEU A 29 0.28 -16.77 0.72
C LEU A 29 0.06 -17.80 1.83
N LEU A 30 -1.13 -17.83 2.43
CA LEU A 30 -1.46 -18.81 3.48
C LEU A 30 -1.43 -20.25 2.95
N GLN A 31 -1.85 -20.48 1.70
CA GLN A 31 -1.79 -21.80 1.06
C GLN A 31 -0.37 -22.35 0.88
N THR A 32 0.67 -21.50 0.90
CA THR A 32 2.06 -21.96 0.89
C THR A 32 2.56 -22.38 2.28
N GLY A 33 1.70 -22.38 3.30
CA GLY A 33 2.08 -22.58 4.70
C GLY A 33 2.77 -21.36 5.32
N ALA A 34 2.62 -20.18 4.72
CA ALA A 34 3.07 -18.94 5.35
C ALA A 34 2.09 -18.53 6.46
N GLU A 35 2.60 -17.82 7.45
CA GLU A 35 1.79 -17.19 8.50
C GLU A 35 1.94 -15.69 8.37
N GLY A 36 0.92 -14.92 8.72
CA GLY A 36 1.03 -13.48 8.54
C GLY A 36 0.09 -12.63 9.35
N THR A 37 0.41 -11.35 9.33
CA THR A 37 -0.38 -10.30 9.96
C THR A 37 -0.85 -9.32 8.89
N VAL A 38 -2.16 -9.20 8.70
CA VAL A 38 -2.75 -8.14 7.87
C VAL A 38 -3.04 -6.93 8.76
N ILE A 39 -2.61 -5.75 8.31
CA ILE A 39 -2.88 -4.48 8.97
C ILE A 39 -3.67 -3.62 7.99
N SER A 40 -4.91 -3.30 8.36
CA SER A 40 -5.83 -2.55 7.50
C SER A 40 -6.63 -1.52 8.28
N TYR A 41 -7.28 -0.59 7.58
CA TYR A 41 -8.34 0.20 8.21
C TYR A 41 -9.66 -0.56 8.21
N GLY A 42 -10.49 -0.30 9.22
CA GLY A 42 -11.83 -0.84 9.29
C GLY A 42 -12.19 -1.35 10.68
N ALA A 43 -13.15 -2.26 10.70
CA ALA A 43 -13.52 -3.01 11.89
C ALA A 43 -13.49 -4.50 11.53
N ALA A 44 -13.33 -5.35 12.54
CA ALA A 44 -13.46 -6.78 12.33
C ALA A 44 -14.87 -7.11 11.81
N GLU A 45 -14.93 -7.97 10.78
CA GLU A 45 -16.20 -8.51 10.30
C GLU A 45 -16.85 -9.36 11.38
N GLN A 46 -18.12 -9.06 11.71
CA GLN A 46 -18.85 -9.82 12.71
C GLN A 46 -19.12 -11.23 12.17
N GLY A 47 -18.71 -12.25 12.92
CA GLY A 47 -18.95 -13.65 12.57
C GLY A 47 -18.03 -14.23 11.49
N ALA A 48 -17.10 -13.44 10.94
CA ALA A 48 -16.08 -13.96 10.03
C ALA A 48 -14.96 -14.65 10.82
N GLY A 49 -14.77 -15.95 10.59
CA GLY A 49 -13.57 -16.64 11.03
C GLY A 49 -12.40 -16.27 10.11
N TYR A 50 -11.30 -15.78 10.68
CA TYR A 50 -10.07 -15.62 9.90
C TYR A 50 -9.43 -17.00 9.65
N PRO A 51 -8.80 -17.22 8.47
CA PRO A 51 -8.08 -18.45 8.21
C PRO A 51 -6.99 -18.73 9.28
N PRO A 52 -6.70 -20.02 9.59
CA PRO A 52 -5.59 -20.38 10.46
C PRO A 52 -4.26 -19.77 9.96
N GLY A 53 -3.43 -19.30 10.88
CA GLY A 53 -2.15 -18.66 10.56
C GLY A 53 -2.25 -17.19 10.14
N LEU A 54 -3.46 -16.60 10.11
CA LEU A 54 -3.69 -15.19 9.82
C LEU A 54 -4.13 -14.41 11.07
N GLU A 55 -3.35 -13.40 11.45
CA GLU A 55 -3.78 -12.36 12.40
C GLU A 55 -4.22 -11.12 11.60
N VAL A 56 -5.39 -10.56 11.91
CA VAL A 56 -5.87 -9.33 11.26
C VAL A 56 -6.00 -8.22 12.30
N LEU A 57 -5.27 -7.13 12.09
CA LEU A 57 -5.20 -5.97 12.94
C LEU A 57 -5.87 -4.78 12.25
N HIS A 58 -6.97 -4.31 12.83
CA HIS A 58 -7.74 -3.19 12.29
C HIS A 58 -7.40 -1.89 13.00
N ALA A 59 -6.96 -0.89 12.23
CA ALA A 59 -6.88 0.49 12.69
C ALA A 59 -8.22 1.22 12.42
N PRO A 60 -8.67 2.11 13.31
CA PRO A 60 -9.81 2.95 13.03
C PRO A 60 -9.52 3.84 11.81
N SER A 61 -10.50 3.98 10.92
CA SER A 61 -10.38 4.85 9.75
C SER A 61 -10.22 6.32 10.18
N PRO A 62 -9.07 6.95 9.91
CA PRO A 62 -8.87 8.36 10.25
C PRO A 62 -9.81 9.28 9.46
N ARG A 63 -10.35 10.30 10.15
CA ARG A 63 -11.20 11.33 9.54
C ARG A 63 -10.42 12.64 9.42
N ARG A 64 -9.58 12.73 8.38
CA ARG A 64 -8.81 13.95 8.08
C ARG A 64 -9.41 14.69 6.88
N PRO A 65 -9.60 16.02 6.95
CA PRO A 65 -10.01 16.82 5.80
C PRO A 65 -8.97 16.77 4.67
N ARG A 66 -9.42 16.57 3.43
CA ARG A 66 -8.56 16.52 2.23
C ARG A 66 -7.81 17.83 1.99
N VAL A 67 -8.42 18.97 2.28
CA VAL A 67 -7.83 20.29 2.03
C VAL A 67 -6.47 20.47 2.71
N PHE A 68 -6.26 19.86 3.87
CA PHE A 68 -4.99 19.95 4.59
C PHE A 68 -3.86 19.13 3.96
N SER A 69 -4.15 18.25 3.00
CA SER A 69 -3.09 17.60 2.20
C SER A 69 -2.30 18.61 1.36
N LEU A 70 -2.88 19.77 1.03
CA LEU A 70 -2.18 20.84 0.33
C LEU A 70 -0.98 21.36 1.14
N LEU A 71 -1.08 21.35 2.47
CA LEU A 71 -0.05 21.77 3.41
C LEU A 71 0.91 20.63 3.79
N SER A 72 0.78 19.46 3.18
CA SER A 72 1.61 18.28 3.42
C SER A 72 2.40 17.90 2.17
N THR A 73 3.49 17.15 2.34
CA THR A 73 4.17 16.45 1.24
C THR A 73 3.38 15.24 0.74
N LEU A 74 2.43 14.74 1.53
CA LEU A 74 1.57 13.63 1.15
C LEU A 74 0.47 14.07 0.18
N GLN A 75 0.19 13.21 -0.79
CA GLN A 75 -1.01 13.30 -1.60
C GLN A 75 -2.27 13.03 -0.76
N SER A 76 -3.42 13.47 -1.26
CA SER A 76 -4.69 13.56 -0.53
C SER A 76 -5.16 12.28 0.14
N ASP A 77 -5.03 11.11 -0.49
CA ASP A 77 -5.42 9.81 0.08
C ASP A 77 -4.42 9.34 1.15
N ALA A 78 -3.12 9.43 0.90
CA ALA A 78 -2.06 9.12 1.87
C ALA A 78 -2.18 10.01 3.12
N TRP A 79 -2.45 11.31 2.93
CA TRP A 79 -2.73 12.25 4.02
C TRP A 79 -3.92 11.80 4.85
N ARG A 80 -5.02 11.38 4.20
CA ARG A 80 -6.21 10.93 4.91
C ARG A 80 -5.94 9.71 5.75
N MET A 81 -5.19 8.76 5.21
CA MET A 81 -4.92 7.47 5.85
C MET A 81 -3.89 7.58 6.99
N ARG A 82 -3.04 8.60 7.04
CA ARG A 82 -2.03 8.73 8.11
C ARG A 82 -2.63 8.55 9.52
N SER A 83 -2.19 7.50 10.22
CA SER A 83 -2.73 7.07 11.51
C SER A 83 -1.64 6.57 12.45
N ARG A 84 -1.56 7.14 13.66
CA ARG A 84 -0.61 6.68 14.69
C ARG A 84 -0.93 5.25 15.13
N THR A 85 -2.20 4.93 15.29
CA THR A 85 -2.65 3.58 15.63
C THR A 85 -2.18 2.55 14.61
N LEU A 86 -2.19 2.87 13.31
CA LEU A 86 -1.65 1.95 12.30
C LEU A 86 -0.15 1.74 12.47
N LEU A 87 0.61 2.80 12.77
CA LEU A 87 2.05 2.67 13.06
C LEU A 87 2.33 1.83 14.31
N ASP A 88 1.52 1.97 15.36
CA ASP A 88 1.66 1.18 16.58
C ASP A 88 1.39 -0.32 16.30
N LEU A 89 0.38 -0.63 15.47
CA LEU A 89 0.10 -2.00 15.01
C LEU A 89 1.23 -2.55 14.13
N LEU A 90 1.79 -1.71 13.25
CA LEU A 90 2.94 -2.06 12.42
C LEU A 90 4.16 -2.37 13.28
N ASP A 91 4.46 -1.56 14.29
CA ASP A 91 5.56 -1.81 15.23
C ASP A 91 5.36 -3.12 15.98
N ARG A 92 4.13 -3.42 16.43
CA ARG A 92 3.79 -4.68 17.07
C ARG A 92 4.05 -5.87 16.13
N ALA A 93 3.63 -5.77 14.87
CA ALA A 93 3.84 -6.83 13.90
C ALA A 93 5.32 -7.00 13.53
N LEU A 94 6.05 -5.90 13.33
CA LEU A 94 7.48 -5.89 13.02
C LEU A 94 8.34 -6.51 14.14
N SER A 95 7.91 -6.43 15.40
CA SER A 95 8.61 -7.07 16.52
C SER A 95 8.66 -8.60 16.45
N ARG A 96 7.85 -9.22 15.58
CA ARG A 96 7.87 -10.66 15.32
C ARG A 96 8.84 -11.09 14.21
N GLU A 97 9.70 -10.16 13.76
CA GLU A 97 10.73 -10.40 12.75
C GLU A 97 10.16 -11.10 11.50
N PRO A 98 9.34 -10.38 10.70
CA PRO A 98 8.81 -10.94 9.46
C PRO A 98 9.93 -11.17 8.44
N ASP A 99 9.70 -12.08 7.50
CA ASP A 99 10.56 -12.29 6.34
C ASP A 99 10.19 -11.31 5.20
N ILE A 100 8.90 -10.93 5.14
CA ILE A 100 8.34 -10.10 4.07
C ILE A 100 7.42 -9.03 4.66
N VAL A 101 7.52 -7.81 4.13
CA VAL A 101 6.55 -6.74 4.35
C VAL A 101 5.95 -6.35 3.01
N VAL A 102 4.63 -6.40 2.91
CA VAL A 102 3.88 -6.01 1.72
C VAL A 102 3.20 -4.67 1.96
N ILE A 103 3.41 -3.70 1.08
CA ILE A 103 2.63 -2.46 1.01
C ILE A 103 1.70 -2.57 -0.19
N ASP A 104 0.45 -2.83 0.10
CA ASP A 104 -0.64 -2.87 -0.86
C ASP A 104 -1.27 -1.48 -1.00
N TYR A 105 -1.47 -1.06 -2.25
CA TYR A 105 -1.94 0.26 -2.64
C TYR A 105 -0.92 1.38 -2.40
N PHE A 106 -0.56 2.13 -3.46
CA PHE A 106 0.52 3.12 -3.43
C PHE A 106 0.35 4.18 -2.31
N ALA A 107 -0.89 4.54 -1.99
CA ALA A 107 -1.17 5.56 -0.98
C ALA A 107 -0.85 5.07 0.45
N MET A 108 -0.79 3.76 0.69
CA MET A 108 -0.28 3.19 1.94
C MET A 108 1.22 3.42 2.11
N GLY A 109 1.94 3.82 1.05
CA GLY A 109 3.34 4.23 1.09
C GLY A 109 3.64 5.38 2.07
N TRP A 110 2.63 6.04 2.67
CA TRP A 110 2.84 6.99 3.75
C TRP A 110 3.56 6.38 4.98
N VAL A 111 3.52 5.06 5.15
CA VAL A 111 4.25 4.35 6.21
C VAL A 111 5.74 4.20 5.93
N LEU A 112 6.20 4.50 4.71
CA LEU A 112 7.53 4.14 4.23
C LEU A 112 8.65 4.72 5.10
N ASP A 113 8.59 6.01 5.44
CA ASP A 113 9.62 6.65 6.28
C ASP A 113 9.77 5.95 7.64
N HIS A 114 8.64 5.55 8.24
CA HIS A 114 8.63 4.82 9.51
C HIS A 114 9.16 3.40 9.34
N LEU A 115 8.75 2.72 8.26
CA LEU A 115 9.20 1.38 7.95
C LEU A 115 10.71 1.35 7.72
N GLU A 116 11.26 2.22 6.86
CA GLU A 116 12.70 2.31 6.58
C GLU A 116 13.52 2.49 7.85
N ALA A 117 13.09 3.39 8.75
CA ALA A 117 13.74 3.61 10.03
C ALA A 117 13.76 2.34 10.91
N LYS A 118 12.66 1.58 10.92
CA LYS A 118 12.56 0.32 11.68
C LYS A 118 13.38 -0.79 11.04
N LEU A 119 13.32 -0.94 9.72
CA LEU A 119 14.06 -1.97 8.99
C LEU A 119 15.58 -1.75 9.09
N ALA A 120 16.04 -0.51 9.11
CA ALA A 120 17.45 -0.18 9.30
C ALA A 120 18.00 -0.61 10.68
N ALA A 121 17.13 -0.73 11.69
CA ALA A 121 17.49 -1.18 13.02
C ALA A 121 17.37 -2.70 13.21
N MET A 122 16.83 -3.43 12.23
CA MET A 122 16.66 -4.88 12.31
C MET A 122 17.95 -5.62 11.97
N LYS A 123 18.19 -6.74 12.67
CA LYS A 123 19.31 -7.64 12.38
C LYS A 123 19.24 -8.22 10.96
N THR A 124 18.04 -8.55 10.51
CA THR A 124 17.76 -9.05 9.17
C THR A 124 16.67 -8.19 8.55
N ARG A 125 16.96 -7.54 7.42
CA ARG A 125 15.97 -6.72 6.71
C ARG A 125 14.97 -7.63 5.98
N PRO A 126 13.65 -7.58 6.28
CA PRO A 126 12.63 -8.25 5.49
C PRO A 126 12.62 -7.73 4.05
N LYS A 127 12.17 -8.57 3.12
CA LYS A 127 11.92 -8.14 1.74
C LYS A 127 10.69 -7.24 1.71
N LEU A 128 10.84 -6.07 1.08
CA LEU A 128 9.74 -5.14 0.86
C LEU A 128 9.10 -5.40 -0.50
N VAL A 129 7.82 -5.72 -0.50
CA VAL A 129 7.02 -5.93 -1.72
C VAL A 129 6.02 -4.80 -1.83
N HIS A 130 5.98 -4.12 -2.98
CA HIS A 130 4.93 -3.18 -3.28
C HIS A 130 3.92 -3.81 -4.25
N VAL A 131 2.67 -3.92 -3.80
CA VAL A 131 1.56 -4.37 -4.63
C VAL A 131 0.87 -3.16 -5.24
N THR A 132 0.99 -3.02 -6.56
CA THR A 132 0.40 -1.89 -7.30
C THR A 132 -1.00 -2.25 -7.77
N HIS A 133 -1.88 -1.24 -7.80
CA HIS A 133 -3.24 -1.40 -8.38
C HIS A 133 -3.30 -0.86 -9.80
N ASN A 134 -2.51 0.18 -10.10
CA ASN A 134 -2.31 0.77 -11.42
C ASN A 134 -0.95 1.47 -11.42
N TYR A 135 -0.53 1.97 -12.59
CA TYR A 135 0.51 3.00 -12.67
C TYR A 135 -0.06 4.39 -12.29
N GLU A 136 -0.10 4.69 -11.00
CA GLU A 136 -0.91 5.75 -10.40
C GLU A 136 -0.48 7.16 -10.81
N LYS A 137 0.82 7.35 -11.09
CA LYS A 137 1.40 8.60 -11.62
C LYS A 137 0.74 9.04 -12.92
N GLU A 138 0.49 8.11 -13.84
CA GLU A 138 -0.15 8.44 -15.12
C GLU A 138 -1.65 8.66 -14.95
N VAL A 139 -2.31 7.75 -14.22
CA VAL A 139 -3.76 7.85 -13.94
C VAL A 139 -4.11 9.20 -13.34
N ARG A 140 -3.40 9.64 -12.30
CA ARG A 140 -3.67 10.94 -11.66
C ARG A 140 -3.33 12.13 -12.54
N ARG A 141 -2.28 12.05 -13.36
CA ARG A 141 -1.95 13.13 -14.32
C ARG A 141 -3.04 13.30 -15.37
N THR A 142 -3.59 12.19 -15.88
CA THR A 142 -4.69 12.21 -16.84
C THR A 142 -5.95 12.80 -16.23
N VAL A 143 -6.28 12.38 -15.00
CA VAL A 143 -7.42 12.92 -14.23
C VAL A 143 -7.26 14.41 -13.92
N ALA A 144 -6.04 14.88 -13.61
CA ALA A 144 -5.79 16.30 -13.41
C ALA A 144 -6.02 17.12 -14.70
N ARG A 145 -5.52 16.62 -15.84
CA ARG A 145 -5.63 17.29 -17.15
C ARG A 145 -7.07 17.40 -17.66
N SER A 146 -7.91 16.40 -17.36
CA SER A 146 -9.32 16.39 -17.79
C SER A 146 -10.22 17.35 -17.00
N SER A 147 -9.71 17.97 -15.93
CA SER A 147 -10.51 18.88 -15.10
C SER A 147 -10.92 20.15 -15.89
N PRO A 148 -12.22 20.49 -15.95
CA PRO A 148 -12.71 21.66 -16.69
C PRO A 148 -12.45 22.98 -15.95
N ARG A 149 -12.27 22.94 -14.63
CA ARG A 149 -12.05 24.14 -13.79
C ARG A 149 -10.55 24.39 -13.63
N PHE A 150 -10.07 25.56 -14.06
CA PHE A 150 -8.63 25.86 -14.07
C PHE A 150 -7.96 25.72 -12.69
N TRP A 151 -8.59 26.25 -11.62
CA TRP A 151 -8.03 26.17 -10.27
C TRP A 151 -8.04 24.73 -9.74
N MET A 152 -9.06 23.95 -10.10
CA MET A 152 -9.13 22.54 -9.73
C MET A 152 -8.06 21.73 -10.47
N ARG A 153 -7.81 22.03 -11.74
CA ARG A 153 -6.70 21.44 -12.51
C ARG A 153 -5.36 21.67 -11.81
N TRP A 154 -5.10 22.87 -11.32
CA TRP A 154 -3.88 23.17 -10.54
C TRP A 154 -3.80 22.33 -9.26
N VAL A 155 -4.86 22.30 -8.46
CA VAL A 155 -4.93 21.49 -7.24
C VAL A 155 -4.68 20.00 -7.53
N MET A 156 -5.35 19.45 -8.54
CA MET A 156 -5.21 18.05 -8.94
C MET A 156 -3.83 17.75 -9.53
N THR A 157 -3.22 18.70 -10.23
CA THR A 157 -1.84 18.56 -10.75
C THR A 157 -0.84 18.49 -9.61
N LEU A 158 -0.97 19.35 -8.59
CA LEU A 158 -0.14 19.29 -7.39
C LEU A 158 -0.31 17.94 -6.66
N ASP A 159 -1.55 17.47 -6.51
CA ASP A 159 -1.82 16.16 -5.89
C ASP A 159 -1.21 15.01 -6.71
N ALA A 160 -1.33 15.05 -8.04
CA ALA A 160 -0.72 14.08 -8.95
C ALA A 160 0.81 14.06 -8.88
N LEU A 161 1.44 15.24 -8.72
CA LEU A 161 2.90 15.32 -8.52
C LEU A 161 3.32 14.69 -7.19
N LYS A 162 2.59 14.96 -6.10
CA LYS A 162 2.84 14.33 -4.79
C LYS A 162 2.64 12.81 -4.83
N ALA A 163 1.62 12.35 -5.55
CA ALA A 163 1.36 10.92 -5.72
C ALA A 163 2.46 10.23 -6.52
N GLY A 164 2.89 10.83 -7.63
CA GLY A 164 4.00 10.32 -8.42
C GLY A 164 5.31 10.27 -7.62
N TRP A 165 5.59 11.29 -6.81
CA TRP A 165 6.75 11.27 -5.91
C TRP A 165 6.68 10.15 -4.87
N LEU A 166 5.51 9.94 -4.26
CA LEU A 166 5.31 8.85 -3.30
C LEU A 166 5.46 7.48 -3.94
N GLU A 167 4.88 7.28 -5.12
CA GLU A 167 5.00 6.04 -5.90
C GLU A 167 6.45 5.78 -6.30
N ASP A 168 7.16 6.78 -6.84
CA ASP A 168 8.58 6.66 -7.21
C ASP A 168 9.43 6.26 -5.99
N ARG A 169 9.19 6.85 -4.81
CA ARG A 169 9.87 6.46 -3.56
C ARG A 169 9.57 5.04 -3.14
N LEU A 170 8.31 4.62 -3.23
CA LEU A 170 7.88 3.29 -2.85
C LEU A 170 8.48 2.23 -3.78
N VAL A 171 8.48 2.47 -5.09
CA VAL A 171 9.14 1.61 -6.09
C VAL A 171 10.65 1.54 -5.83
N ALA A 172 11.29 2.67 -5.54
CA ALA A 172 12.72 2.70 -5.24
C ALA A 172 13.07 1.83 -4.02
N ALA A 173 12.29 1.92 -2.94
CA ALA A 173 12.51 1.19 -1.70
C ALA A 173 12.13 -0.31 -1.77
N ALA A 174 11.15 -0.67 -2.61
CA ALA A 174 10.69 -2.05 -2.75
C ALA A 174 11.75 -2.95 -3.41
N ASP A 175 11.93 -4.16 -2.88
CA ASP A 175 12.75 -5.21 -3.49
C ASP A 175 12.00 -5.84 -4.70
N VAL A 176 10.67 -5.93 -4.62
CA VAL A 176 9.79 -6.42 -5.69
C VAL A 176 8.58 -5.51 -5.83
N VAL A 177 8.22 -5.17 -7.05
CA VAL A 177 6.97 -4.48 -7.39
C VAL A 177 6.08 -5.46 -8.14
N THR A 178 4.79 -5.52 -7.81
CA THR A 178 3.83 -6.26 -8.62
C THR A 178 3.08 -5.31 -9.54
N ALA A 179 2.67 -5.79 -10.71
CA ALA A 179 1.79 -5.10 -11.64
C ALA A 179 0.59 -6.00 -11.96
N ILE A 180 -0.57 -5.40 -12.22
CA ILE A 180 -1.76 -6.15 -12.65
C ILE A 180 -1.68 -6.46 -14.15
N THR A 181 -1.13 -5.54 -14.93
CA THR A 181 -1.01 -5.67 -16.38
C THR A 181 0.45 -5.69 -16.83
N ASP A 182 0.73 -6.35 -17.95
CA ASP A 182 2.04 -6.31 -18.59
C ASP A 182 2.40 -4.89 -19.04
N GLU A 183 1.39 -4.08 -19.42
CA GLU A 183 1.59 -2.67 -19.79
C GLU A 183 2.12 -1.84 -18.60
N ASP A 184 1.53 -2.00 -17.42
CA ASP A 184 2.01 -1.31 -16.21
C ASP A 184 3.39 -1.83 -15.78
N ARG A 185 3.65 -3.13 -15.94
CA ARG A 185 4.99 -3.69 -15.72
C ARG A 185 6.02 -2.97 -16.58
N ASP A 186 5.75 -2.84 -17.88
CA ASP A 186 6.68 -2.24 -18.83
C ASP A 186 6.89 -0.74 -18.52
N ARG A 187 5.86 -0.03 -18.05
CA ARG A 187 6.00 1.35 -17.53
C ARG A 187 6.92 1.44 -16.32
N TYR A 188 6.78 0.54 -15.33
CA TYR A 188 7.68 0.52 -14.18
C TYR A 188 9.12 0.19 -14.57
N LEU A 189 9.32 -0.76 -15.48
CA LEU A 189 10.65 -1.12 -15.97
C LEU A 189 11.31 0.03 -16.74
N ALA A 190 10.54 0.77 -17.54
CA ALA A 190 11.03 1.97 -18.22
C ALA A 190 11.42 3.08 -17.22
N ALA A 191 10.63 3.26 -16.16
CA ALA A 191 10.87 4.29 -15.14
C ALA A 191 11.96 3.89 -14.12
N SER A 192 12.20 2.60 -13.91
CA SER A 192 13.17 2.07 -12.95
C SER A 192 13.87 0.83 -13.52
N PRO A 193 14.82 1.03 -14.46
CA PRO A 193 15.57 -0.08 -15.05
C PRO A 193 16.28 -0.91 -13.97
N GLY A 194 16.12 -2.24 -14.03
CA GLY A 194 16.69 -3.17 -13.06
C GLY A 194 15.84 -3.46 -11.83
N LYS A 195 14.66 -2.83 -11.68
CA LYS A 195 13.69 -3.22 -10.65
C LYS A 195 13.06 -4.58 -11.00
N THR A 196 12.90 -5.45 -10.01
CA THR A 196 12.11 -6.67 -10.18
C THR A 196 10.64 -6.32 -10.19
N VAL A 197 9.99 -6.46 -11.36
CA VAL A 197 8.56 -6.22 -11.52
C VAL A 197 7.87 -7.49 -12.01
N ILE A 198 6.86 -7.96 -11.28
CA ILE A 198 6.13 -9.21 -11.56
C ILE A 198 4.68 -8.89 -11.92
N THR A 199 4.20 -9.39 -13.06
CA THR A 199 2.77 -9.32 -13.40
C THR A 199 2.01 -10.42 -12.67
N LEU A 200 0.96 -10.08 -11.92
CA LEU A 200 0.08 -11.07 -11.30
C LEU A 200 -0.99 -11.49 -12.32
N LYS A 201 -1.15 -12.80 -12.51
CA LYS A 201 -2.09 -13.41 -13.46
C LYS A 201 -3.08 -14.30 -12.73
#